data_AF-A0A7S1INV3-F1
#
_entry.id   AF-A0A7S1INV3-F1
#
_cell.length_a   1.000
_cell.length_b   1.000
_cell.length_c   1.000
_cell.angle_alpha   90.00
_cell.angle_beta   90.00
_cell.angle_gamma   90.00
#
_symmetry.space_group_name_H-M   'P 1'
#
loop_
_entity.id
_entity.type
_entity.pdbx_description
1 polymer ?
#
loop_
_entity_poly.entity_id
_entity_poly.type
_entity_poly.pdbx_seq_one_letter_code
_entity_poly.pdbx_strand_id
1 'polypeptide(L)'
;PKKASRKPKYGSNLLEFVVLWVSSTDPGLLTFYESLPTVCTAAKMNLETVGVELGALATQISISQKKVPEYPSLPGTDDQFKKEYLRWVGMTEGRLWSMQESFKACKQQSDAAIAAFGESVDCQTFIGILAKFVDQWKVALAEYRKVSERPGPRRRVRGTGHKNKTVVAKSLRPSRTPTSALRSNNLRST
;
A
#
# COMPACT_ATOMS: atom_id res chain seq x y z
N PRO A 1 -9.46 21.53 41.28
CA PRO A 1 -8.40 20.55 41.66
C PRO A 1 -8.57 19.19 40.94
N LYS A 2 -7.61 18.90 40.05
CA LYS A 2 -7.24 17.59 39.46
C LYS A 2 -8.37 16.65 39.00
N LYS A 3 -8.79 16.80 37.73
CA LYS A 3 -9.36 15.68 36.96
C LYS A 3 -8.27 14.61 36.84
N ALA A 4 -8.44 13.50 37.55
CA ALA A 4 -7.60 12.32 37.37
C ALA A 4 -7.81 11.80 35.94
N SER A 5 -6.88 12.13 35.05
CA SER A 5 -6.74 11.51 33.74
C SER A 5 -6.49 10.01 33.95
N ARG A 6 -7.55 9.21 33.81
CA ARG A 6 -7.48 7.76 33.86
C ARG A 6 -6.68 7.30 32.64
N LYS A 7 -5.60 6.56 32.89
CA LYS A 7 -4.71 6.00 31.87
C LYS A 7 -5.55 5.31 30.79
N PRO A 8 -5.29 5.53 29.48
CA PRO A 8 -5.94 4.76 28.44
C PRO A 8 -5.63 3.27 28.69
N LYS A 9 -6.69 2.46 28.81
CA LYS A 9 -6.57 1.01 28.85
C LYS A 9 -6.10 0.56 27.48
N TYR A 10 -5.09 -0.30 27.44
CA TYR A 10 -4.69 -1.01 26.23
C TYR A 10 -5.92 -1.70 25.62
N GLY A 11 -6.05 -1.67 24.29
CA GLY A 11 -7.24 -2.18 23.61
C GLY A 11 -8.45 -1.27 23.85
N SER A 12 -8.26 0.04 23.70
CA SER A 12 -9.34 1.01 23.90
C SER A 12 -10.44 0.87 22.85
N ASN A 13 -10.07 0.33 21.68
CA ASN A 13 -10.97 -0.08 20.62
C ASN A 13 -10.60 -1.50 20.12
N LEU A 14 -11.52 -2.10 19.37
CA LEU A 14 -11.37 -3.46 18.85
C LEU A 14 -10.14 -3.60 17.93
N LEU A 15 -9.81 -2.57 17.15
CA LEU A 15 -8.70 -2.62 16.21
C LEU A 15 -7.34 -2.68 16.92
N GLU A 16 -7.15 -1.88 17.97
CA GLU A 16 -5.98 -1.96 18.84
C GLU A 16 -5.84 -3.32 19.51
N PHE A 17 -6.96 -3.93 19.92
CA PHE A 17 -6.96 -5.28 20.46
C PHE A 17 -6.52 -6.31 19.41
N VAL A 18 -7.02 -6.20 18.18
CA VAL A 18 -6.60 -7.07 17.08
C VAL A 18 -5.11 -6.90 16.79
N VAL A 19 -4.61 -5.67 16.72
CA VAL A 19 -3.16 -5.41 16.54
C VAL A 19 -2.34 -6.03 17.67
N LEU A 20 -2.77 -5.89 18.93
CA LEU A 20 -2.11 -6.50 20.08
C LEU A 20 -2.12 -8.03 19.97
N TRP A 21 -3.26 -8.62 19.62
CA TRP A 21 -3.39 -10.07 19.46
C TRP A 21 -2.47 -10.59 18.35
N VAL A 22 -2.52 -9.97 17.16
CA VAL A 22 -1.66 -10.28 16.02
C VAL A 22 -0.18 -10.14 16.38
N SER A 23 0.20 -9.12 17.16
CA SER A 23 1.58 -8.95 17.60
C SER A 23 2.12 -10.13 18.43
N SER A 24 1.23 -10.90 19.05
CA SER A 24 1.59 -12.07 19.86
C SER A 24 1.47 -13.40 19.11
N THR A 25 0.58 -13.49 18.13
CA THR A 25 0.28 -14.74 17.41
C THR A 25 1.00 -14.83 16.06
N ASP A 26 0.98 -13.75 15.27
CA ASP A 26 1.64 -13.68 13.97
C ASP A 26 2.16 -12.25 13.69
N PRO A 27 3.38 -11.93 14.17
CA PRO A 27 3.97 -10.61 13.99
C PRO A 27 4.19 -10.20 12.53
N GLY A 28 4.31 -11.17 11.60
CA GLY A 28 4.51 -10.89 10.17
C GLY A 28 3.34 -10.11 9.58
N LEU A 29 2.13 -10.41 10.06
CA LEU A 29 0.91 -9.75 9.62
C LEU A 29 0.85 -8.27 10.00
N LEU A 30 1.64 -7.78 10.96
CA LEU A 30 1.65 -6.36 11.34
C LEU A 30 2.02 -5.45 10.16
N THR A 31 2.81 -5.97 9.21
CA THR A 31 3.31 -5.27 8.02
C THR A 31 2.51 -5.57 6.74
N PHE A 32 1.35 -6.25 6.83
CA PHE A 32 0.57 -6.62 5.64
C PHE A 32 0.26 -5.41 4.74
N TYR A 33 0.04 -4.24 5.33
CA TYR A 33 -0.28 -3.01 4.59
C TYR A 33 0.83 -2.58 3.62
N GLU A 34 2.06 -3.06 3.80
CA GLU A 34 3.19 -2.80 2.89
C GLU A 34 3.04 -3.55 1.57
N SER A 35 2.30 -4.66 1.56
CA SER A 35 1.91 -5.38 0.33
C SER A 35 0.78 -4.70 -0.45
N LEU A 36 0.19 -3.64 0.10
CA LEU A 36 -0.94 -2.90 -0.46
C LEU A 36 -0.58 -1.43 -0.76
N PRO A 37 0.53 -1.12 -1.46
CA PRO A 37 1.03 0.25 -1.60
C PRO A 37 0.11 1.13 -2.46
N THR A 38 -0.64 0.54 -3.39
CA THR A 38 -1.47 1.26 -4.36
C THR A 38 -2.92 1.45 -3.92
N VAL A 39 -3.37 0.81 -2.84
CA VAL A 39 -4.79 0.80 -2.41
C VAL A 39 -5.30 2.22 -2.14
N CYS A 40 -4.53 3.05 -1.43
CA CYS A 40 -4.93 4.44 -1.14
C CYS A 40 -5.02 5.31 -2.41
N THR A 41 -4.24 5.00 -3.45
CA THR A 41 -4.29 5.70 -4.74
C THR A 41 -5.47 5.20 -5.57
N ALA A 42 -5.66 3.88 -5.62
CA ALA A 42 -6.77 3.25 -6.31
C ALA A 42 -8.13 3.68 -5.73
N ALA A 43 -8.23 3.91 -4.42
CA ALA A 43 -9.44 4.41 -3.76
C ALA A 43 -9.90 5.80 -4.25
N LYS A 44 -9.00 6.57 -4.88
CA LYS A 44 -9.29 7.90 -5.43
C LYS A 44 -9.74 7.84 -6.89
N MET A 45 -9.60 6.68 -7.53
CA MET A 45 -9.98 6.49 -8.93
C MET A 45 -11.46 6.12 -9.02
N ASN A 46 -12.16 6.74 -9.97
CA ASN A 46 -13.52 6.34 -10.35
C ASN A 46 -13.43 5.55 -11.67
N LEU A 47 -13.58 4.23 -11.59
CA LEU A 47 -13.51 3.36 -12.77
C LEU A 47 -14.64 3.62 -13.77
N GLU A 48 -15.80 4.07 -13.32
CA GLU A 48 -16.91 4.42 -14.23
C GLU A 48 -16.52 5.63 -15.08
N THR A 49 -15.94 6.66 -14.46
CA THR A 49 -15.46 7.85 -15.17
C THR A 49 -14.38 7.48 -16.19
N VAL A 50 -13.42 6.63 -15.81
CA VAL A 50 -12.39 6.15 -16.75
C VAL A 50 -13.01 5.41 -17.93
N GLY A 51 -14.01 4.56 -17.68
CA GLY A 51 -14.73 3.86 -18.75
C GLY A 51 -15.43 4.80 -19.73
N VAL A 52 -16.09 5.85 -19.21
CA VAL A 52 -16.73 6.89 -20.03
C VAL A 52 -15.71 7.67 -20.86
N GLU A 53 -14.59 8.07 -20.26
CA GLU A 53 -13.52 8.80 -20.94
C GLU A 53 -12.88 7.96 -22.07
N LEU A 54 -12.64 6.67 -21.83
CA LEU A 54 -12.14 5.75 -22.87
C LEU A 54 -13.14 5.59 -24.02
N GLY A 55 -14.43 5.55 -23.73
CA GLY A 55 -15.49 5.52 -24.76
C GLY A 55 -15.57 6.80 -25.57
N ALA A 56 -15.42 7.96 -24.92
CA ALA A 56 -15.36 9.26 -25.58
C ALA A 56 -14.13 9.36 -26.49
N LEU A 57 -12.97 8.90 -26.04
CA LEU A 57 -11.75 8.85 -26.85
C LEU A 57 -11.92 7.95 -28.09
N ALA A 58 -12.51 6.77 -27.93
CA ALA A 58 -12.79 5.87 -29.06
C ALA A 58 -13.68 6.54 -30.11
N THR A 59 -14.71 7.26 -29.65
CA THR A 59 -15.62 7.99 -30.51
C THR A 59 -14.90 9.10 -31.28
N GLN A 60 -14.05 9.87 -30.61
CA GLN A 60 -13.28 10.94 -31.26
C GLN A 60 -12.29 10.40 -32.30
N ILE A 61 -11.60 9.30 -32.01
CA ILE A 61 -10.71 8.65 -32.99
C ILE A 61 -11.50 8.19 -34.22
N SER A 62 -12.68 7.58 -34.01
CA SER A 62 -13.54 7.14 -35.12
C SER A 62 -14.04 8.32 -35.97
N ILE A 63 -14.42 9.44 -35.34
CA ILE A 63 -14.80 10.66 -36.06
C ILE A 63 -13.62 11.20 -36.87
N SER A 64 -12.42 11.26 -36.27
CA SER A 64 -11.18 11.67 -36.94
C SER A 64 -10.88 10.79 -38.15
N GLN A 65 -10.98 9.47 -38.04
CA GLN A 65 -10.79 8.56 -39.18
C GLN A 65 -11.74 8.86 -40.34
N LYS A 66 -13.02 9.13 -40.04
CA LYS A 66 -14.05 9.39 -41.05
C LYS A 66 -13.90 10.75 -41.73
N LYS A 67 -13.49 11.78 -40.99
CA LYS A 67 -13.35 13.15 -41.52
C LYS A 67 -12.09 13.38 -42.34
N VAL A 68 -11.03 12.61 -42.13
CA VAL A 68 -9.75 12.83 -42.82
C VAL A 68 -9.83 12.71 -44.35
N PRO A 69 -10.54 11.71 -44.90
CA PRO A 69 -10.80 11.63 -46.34
C PRO A 69 -11.58 12.83 -46.90
N GLU A 70 -12.41 13.48 -46.09
CA GLU A 70 -13.29 14.58 -46.52
C GLU A 70 -12.56 15.92 -46.66
N TYR A 71 -11.34 16.08 -46.10
CA TYR A 71 -10.59 17.32 -46.27
C TYR A 71 -10.22 17.53 -47.75
N PRO A 72 -10.38 18.75 -48.29
CA PRO A 72 -9.98 19.03 -49.66
C PRO A 72 -8.46 18.91 -49.82
N SER A 73 -8.02 18.17 -50.83
CA SER A 73 -6.60 18.15 -51.19
C SER A 73 -6.24 19.44 -51.92
N LEU A 74 -5.17 20.08 -51.49
CA LEU A 74 -4.63 21.25 -52.19
C LEU A 74 -4.05 20.81 -53.55
N PRO A 75 -4.45 21.45 -54.66
CA PRO A 75 -3.95 21.07 -55.99
C PRO A 75 -2.44 21.30 -56.10
N GLY A 76 -1.71 20.28 -56.58
CA GLY A 76 -0.26 20.36 -56.83
C GLY A 76 0.64 20.00 -55.65
N THR A 77 0.08 19.65 -54.49
CA THR A 77 0.83 19.19 -53.31
C THR A 77 0.48 17.74 -52.98
N ASP A 78 1.50 16.93 -52.70
CA ASP A 78 1.31 15.64 -52.02
C ASP A 78 0.67 15.94 -50.66
N ASP A 79 -0.46 15.31 -50.35
CA ASP A 79 -1.31 15.66 -49.20
C ASP A 79 -0.70 15.11 -47.90
N GLN A 80 0.47 15.64 -47.56
CA GLN A 80 1.31 15.24 -46.44
C GLN A 80 0.55 15.40 -45.11
N PHE A 81 -0.38 16.35 -45.04
CA PHE A 81 -1.30 16.50 -43.91
C PHE A 81 -2.14 15.23 -43.71
N LYS A 82 -2.88 14.76 -44.73
CA LYS A 82 -3.68 13.53 -44.61
C LYS A 82 -2.82 12.33 -44.24
N LYS A 83 -1.63 12.19 -44.83
CA LYS A 83 -0.70 11.10 -44.55
C LYS A 83 -0.24 11.10 -43.08
N GLU A 84 0.23 12.24 -42.57
CA GLU A 84 0.68 12.34 -41.18
C GLU A 84 -0.48 12.24 -40.19
N TYR A 85 -1.64 12.81 -40.52
CA TYR A 85 -2.81 12.72 -39.66
C TYR A 85 -3.33 11.27 -39.57
N LEU A 86 -3.43 10.53 -40.68
CA LEU A 86 -3.80 9.11 -40.66
C LEU A 86 -2.77 8.28 -39.87
N ARG A 87 -1.48 8.58 -40.00
CA ARG A 87 -0.42 7.93 -39.20
C ARG A 87 -0.63 8.20 -37.71
N TRP A 88 -0.90 9.46 -37.33
CA TRP A 88 -1.17 9.84 -35.94
C TRP A 88 -2.43 9.14 -35.39
N VAL A 89 -3.50 9.10 -36.17
CA VAL A 89 -4.75 8.40 -35.81
C VAL A 89 -4.49 6.91 -35.57
N GLY A 90 -3.77 6.23 -36.48
CA GLY A 90 -3.45 4.81 -36.32
C GLY A 90 -2.58 4.50 -35.09
N MET A 91 -1.59 5.34 -34.80
CA MET A 91 -0.81 5.21 -33.56
C MET A 91 -1.66 5.41 -32.30
N THR A 92 -2.59 6.37 -32.35
CA THR A 92 -3.45 6.71 -31.21
C THR A 92 -4.49 5.61 -30.96
N GLU A 93 -5.02 5.02 -32.03
CA GLU A 93 -5.94 3.87 -31.96
C GLU A 93 -5.29 2.66 -31.31
N GLY A 94 -4.05 2.31 -31.70
CA GLY A 94 -3.31 1.20 -31.10
C GLY A 94 -3.08 1.41 -29.59
N ARG A 95 -2.77 2.64 -29.17
CA ARG A 95 -2.63 2.99 -27.74
C ARG A 95 -3.97 2.91 -27.00
N LEU A 96 -5.05 3.42 -27.60
CA LEU A 96 -6.38 3.36 -27.01
C LEU A 96 -6.82 1.92 -26.81
N TRP A 97 -6.59 1.05 -27.79
CA TRP A 97 -6.89 -0.38 -27.67
C TRP A 97 -6.16 -1.01 -26.47
N SER A 98 -4.86 -0.73 -26.32
CA SER A 98 -4.09 -1.20 -25.16
C SER A 98 -4.62 -0.67 -23.82
N MET A 99 -5.10 0.57 -23.78
CA MET A 99 -5.74 1.15 -22.59
C MET A 99 -7.08 0.48 -22.28
N GLN A 100 -7.90 0.20 -23.30
CA GLN A 100 -9.17 -0.49 -23.14
C GLN A 100 -8.99 -1.92 -22.63
N GLU A 101 -8.00 -2.65 -23.14
CA GLU A 101 -7.71 -4.01 -22.65
C GLU A 101 -7.21 -4.00 -21.20
N SER A 102 -6.34 -3.03 -20.86
CA SER A 102 -5.87 -2.85 -19.47
C SER A 102 -7.02 -2.50 -18.52
N PHE A 103 -7.95 -1.63 -18.95
CA PHE A 103 -9.13 -1.27 -18.19
C PHE A 103 -10.06 -2.46 -17.97
N LYS A 104 -10.28 -3.27 -19.01
CA LYS A 104 -11.07 -4.51 -18.92
C LYS A 104 -10.45 -5.51 -17.96
N ALA A 105 -9.14 -5.74 -18.03
CA ALA A 105 -8.41 -6.60 -17.11
C ALA A 105 -8.50 -6.09 -15.66
N CYS A 106 -8.34 -4.77 -15.46
CA CYS A 106 -8.51 -4.14 -14.16
C CYS A 106 -9.91 -4.40 -13.60
N LYS A 107 -10.96 -4.19 -14.39
CA LYS A 107 -12.35 -4.45 -13.96
C LYS A 107 -12.57 -5.91 -13.57
N GLN A 108 -12.10 -6.86 -14.38
CA GLN A 108 -12.21 -8.28 -14.08
C GLN A 108 -11.48 -8.67 -12.78
N GLN A 109 -10.29 -8.13 -12.55
CA GLN A 109 -9.53 -8.37 -11.32
C GLN A 109 -10.23 -7.76 -10.09
N SER A 110 -10.78 -6.56 -10.24
CA SER A 110 -11.57 -5.93 -9.18
C SER A 110 -12.82 -6.74 -8.84
N ASP A 111 -13.58 -7.18 -9.85
CA ASP A 111 -14.79 -7.98 -9.66
C ASP A 111 -14.46 -9.32 -8.98
N ALA A 112 -13.35 -9.97 -9.39
CA ALA A 112 -12.87 -11.19 -8.75
C ALA A 112 -12.43 -10.97 -7.30
N ALA A 113 -11.78 -9.85 -7.00
CA ALA A 113 -11.41 -9.48 -5.63
C ALA A 113 -12.65 -9.24 -4.77
N ILE A 114 -13.64 -8.50 -5.25
CA ILE A 114 -14.90 -8.25 -4.53
C ILE A 114 -15.63 -9.57 -4.23
N ALA A 115 -15.71 -10.45 -5.23
CA ALA A 115 -16.31 -11.77 -5.09
C ALA A 115 -15.57 -12.65 -4.07
N ALA A 116 -14.24 -12.59 -4.02
CA ALA A 116 -13.43 -13.33 -3.04
C ALA A 116 -13.70 -12.89 -1.59
N PHE A 117 -14.13 -11.63 -1.39
CA PHE A 117 -14.55 -11.12 -0.09
C PHE A 117 -16.04 -11.36 0.21
N GLY A 118 -16.80 -11.93 -0.73
CA GLY A 118 -18.23 -12.20 -0.58
C GLY A 118 -19.10 -10.94 -0.59
N GLU A 119 -18.57 -9.82 -1.11
CA GLU A 119 -19.24 -8.53 -1.11
C GLU A 119 -20.03 -8.30 -2.41
N SER A 120 -21.06 -7.45 -2.36
CA SER A 120 -21.86 -7.05 -3.51
C SER A 120 -21.87 -5.52 -3.68
N VAL A 121 -20.71 -4.90 -3.53
CA VAL A 121 -20.50 -3.46 -3.67
C VAL A 121 -19.74 -3.15 -4.96
N ASP A 122 -19.82 -1.90 -5.42
CA ASP A 122 -19.01 -1.45 -6.54
C ASP A 122 -17.51 -1.40 -6.17
N CYS A 123 -16.66 -1.43 -7.19
CA CYS A 123 -15.21 -1.44 -7.01
C CYS A 123 -14.69 -0.22 -6.24
N GLN A 124 -15.27 0.97 -6.44
CA GLN A 124 -14.79 2.18 -5.78
C GLN A 124 -15.11 2.12 -4.28
N THR A 125 -16.31 1.68 -3.92
CA THR A 125 -16.70 1.44 -2.53
C THR A 125 -15.81 0.40 -1.87
N PHE A 126 -15.58 -0.74 -2.54
CA PHE A 126 -14.73 -1.83 -2.02
C PHE A 126 -13.31 -1.35 -1.71
N ILE A 127 -12.64 -0.74 -2.70
CA ILE A 127 -11.27 -0.24 -2.53
C ILE A 127 -11.23 0.90 -1.49
N GLY A 128 -12.27 1.73 -1.43
CA GLY A 128 -12.41 2.78 -0.42
C GLY A 128 -12.50 2.25 1.01
N ILE A 129 -13.19 1.14 1.23
CA ILE A 129 -13.25 0.45 2.53
C ILE A 129 -11.87 -0.10 2.89
N LEU A 130 -11.20 -0.78 1.96
CA LEU A 130 -9.84 -1.31 2.17
C LEU A 130 -8.84 -0.21 2.51
N ALA A 131 -8.88 0.92 1.80
CA ALA A 131 -8.00 2.05 2.07
C ALA A 131 -8.21 2.62 3.48
N LYS A 132 -9.47 2.82 3.89
CA LYS A 132 -9.80 3.28 5.25
C LYS A 132 -9.32 2.30 6.31
N PHE A 133 -9.49 0.99 6.07
CA PHE A 133 -9.00 -0.03 6.98
C PHE A 133 -7.47 0.01 7.12
N VAL A 134 -6.74 0.11 6.01
CA VAL A 134 -5.27 0.23 6.01
C VAL A 134 -4.82 1.46 6.80
N ASP A 135 -5.48 2.60 6.63
CA ASP A 135 -5.14 3.82 7.37
C ASP A 135 -5.42 3.66 8.87
N GLN A 136 -6.57 3.10 9.25
CA GLN A 136 -6.90 2.83 10.65
C GLN A 136 -5.94 1.81 11.28
N TRP A 137 -5.54 0.79 10.53
CA TRP A 137 -4.56 -0.21 10.97
C TRP A 137 -3.21 0.43 11.29
N LYS A 138 -2.72 1.30 10.40
CA LYS A 138 -1.46 2.04 10.62
C LYS A 138 -1.53 2.91 11.88
N VAL A 139 -2.66 3.57 12.13
CA VAL A 139 -2.87 4.37 13.35
C VAL A 139 -2.85 3.46 14.59
N ALA A 140 -3.60 2.36 14.58
CA ALA A 140 -3.63 1.41 15.70
C ALA A 140 -2.25 0.79 15.98
N LEU A 141 -1.48 0.46 14.92
CA LEU A 141 -0.12 -0.03 15.03
C LEU A 141 0.83 1.01 15.62
N ALA A 142 0.72 2.26 15.21
CA ALA A 142 1.52 3.36 15.78
C ALA A 142 1.22 3.56 17.27
N GLU A 143 -0.04 3.50 17.68
CA GLU A 143 -0.42 3.56 19.09
C GLU A 143 0.10 2.36 19.88
N TYR A 144 -0.02 1.14 19.35
CA TYR A 144 0.57 -0.05 19.95
C TYR A 144 2.08 0.12 20.18
N ARG A 145 2.82 0.59 19.16
CA ARG A 145 4.28 0.82 19.25
C ARG A 145 4.63 1.82 20.35
N LYS A 146 3.98 2.99 20.36
CA LYS A 146 4.16 4.03 21.41
C LYS A 146 3.98 3.50 22.82
N VAL A 147 3.14 2.50 22.98
CA VAL A 147 2.81 1.96 24.28
C VAL A 147 3.75 0.80 24.65
N SER A 148 4.10 -0.06 23.69
CA SER A 148 5.08 -1.15 23.87
C SER A 148 6.49 -0.64 24.20
N GLU A 149 6.87 0.52 23.67
CA GLU A 149 8.18 1.14 23.87
C GLU A 149 8.27 1.93 25.19
N ARG A 150 7.15 2.15 25.90
CA ARG A 150 7.21 2.81 27.20
C ARG A 150 7.99 1.92 28.16
N PRO A 151 9.11 2.40 28.72
CA PRO A 151 9.84 1.65 29.73
C PRO A 151 8.82 1.33 30.83
N GLY A 152 8.57 0.04 31.05
CA GLY A 152 7.67 -0.42 32.10
C GLY A 152 8.02 0.32 33.38
N PRO A 153 7.03 0.72 34.20
CA PRO A 153 7.28 1.52 35.40
C PRO A 153 8.40 0.82 36.14
N ARG A 154 9.59 1.44 36.17
CA ARG A 154 10.74 0.91 36.91
C ARG A 154 10.16 0.61 38.28
N ARG A 155 10.00 -0.67 38.62
CA ARG A 155 9.62 -1.08 39.96
C ARG A 155 10.64 -0.33 40.80
N ARG A 156 10.22 0.74 41.47
CA ARG A 156 10.95 1.27 42.60
C ARG A 156 10.92 0.07 43.52
N VAL A 157 11.98 -0.74 43.47
CA VAL A 157 12.30 -1.69 44.51
C VAL A 157 12.39 -0.79 45.71
N ARG A 158 11.29 -0.73 46.46
CA ARG A 158 11.22 0.00 47.71
C ARG A 158 12.17 -0.83 48.56
N GLY A 159 13.41 -0.39 48.63
CA GLY A 159 14.41 -0.98 49.49
C GLY A 159 13.84 -0.93 50.89
N THR A 160 13.26 -2.03 51.35
CA THR A 160 13.14 -2.30 52.76
C THR A 160 14.57 -2.37 53.24
N GLY A 161 15.02 -1.31 53.90
CA GLY A 161 16.35 -1.23 54.48
C GLY A 161 16.51 -2.33 55.51
N HIS A 162 16.96 -3.49 55.07
CA HIS A 162 17.65 -4.44 55.92
C HIS A 162 19.13 -4.29 55.67
N LYS A 163 19.80 -3.72 56.66
CA LYS A 163 21.25 -3.62 56.77
C LYS A 163 21.81 -5.04 56.89
N ASN A 164 21.99 -5.74 55.78
CA ASN A 164 22.84 -6.92 55.76
C ASN A 164 24.23 -6.51 55.29
N LYS A 165 25.17 -6.71 56.21
CA LYS A 165 26.60 -6.46 56.11
C LYS A 165 27.15 -7.04 54.81
N THR A 166 27.97 -6.21 54.18
CA THR A 166 28.93 -6.51 53.14
C THR A 166 29.70 -7.80 53.45
N VAL A 167 29.63 -8.78 52.54
CA VAL A 167 30.74 -9.73 52.35
C VAL A 167 31.21 -9.54 50.93
N VAL A 168 32.42 -8.99 50.82
CA VAL A 168 33.16 -8.79 49.57
C VAL A 168 33.58 -10.17 49.07
N ALA A 169 32.91 -10.68 48.05
CA ALA A 169 33.45 -11.78 47.25
C ALA A 169 34.11 -11.20 45.99
N LYS A 170 35.42 -11.03 46.11
CA LYS A 170 36.35 -10.67 45.04
C LYS A 170 36.53 -11.93 44.17
N SER A 171 36.01 -11.97 42.94
CA SER A 171 36.35 -13.03 41.99
C SER A 171 36.33 -12.55 40.54
N LEU A 172 37.52 -12.13 40.10
CA LEU A 172 38.18 -12.44 38.83
C LEU A 172 37.37 -12.41 37.51
N ARG A 173 37.69 -11.41 36.68
CA ARG A 173 37.57 -11.47 35.21
C ARG A 173 38.44 -12.60 34.64
N PRO A 174 38.04 -13.15 33.49
CA PRO A 174 38.79 -12.84 32.25
C PRO A 174 37.81 -12.54 31.09
N SER A 175 37.90 -11.38 30.42
CA SER A 175 38.63 -11.16 29.16
C SER A 175 38.58 -12.34 28.17
N ARG A 176 37.78 -12.22 27.09
CA ARG A 176 38.12 -12.64 25.73
C ARG A 176 36.97 -12.31 24.74
N THR A 177 37.22 -11.32 23.89
CA THR A 177 36.91 -11.39 22.44
C THR A 177 38.23 -11.71 21.74
N PRO A 178 38.24 -12.45 20.60
CA PRO A 178 37.95 -11.84 19.29
C PRO A 178 37.26 -12.74 18.23
N THR A 179 36.54 -12.06 17.34
CA THR A 179 36.54 -12.11 15.85
C THR A 179 36.81 -13.41 15.07
N SER A 180 35.90 -13.77 14.15
CA SER A 180 36.15 -14.22 12.75
C SER A 180 34.77 -14.50 12.09
N ALA A 181 34.29 -13.77 11.07
CA ALA A 181 34.68 -13.80 9.65
C ALA A 181 34.65 -15.22 9.03
N LEU A 182 33.67 -15.48 8.15
CA LEU A 182 33.58 -16.47 7.06
C LEU A 182 32.15 -16.33 6.46
N ARG A 183 31.85 -16.50 5.18
CA ARG A 183 32.50 -16.30 3.88
C ARG A 183 31.35 -16.44 2.86
N SER A 184 31.48 -15.73 1.76
CA SER A 184 30.71 -15.75 0.51
C SER A 184 30.34 -17.12 -0.07
N ASN A 185 29.24 -17.14 -0.85
CA ASN A 185 29.06 -17.79 -2.18
C ASN A 185 27.76 -17.17 -2.76
N ASN A 186 27.74 -16.29 -3.77
CA ASN A 186 28.10 -16.47 -5.19
C ASN A 186 27.74 -17.84 -5.75
N LEU A 187 26.57 -17.95 -6.39
CA LEU A 187 26.34 -18.83 -7.53
C LEU A 187 25.48 -18.09 -8.55
N ARG A 188 26.08 -17.98 -9.74
CA ARG A 188 25.58 -17.42 -10.99
C ARG A 188 25.33 -18.61 -11.93
N SER A 189 24.38 -18.43 -12.84
CA SER A 189 24.20 -19.18 -14.10
C SER A 189 23.53 -20.56 -14.03
N THR A 190 22.30 -20.63 -14.56
CA THR A 190 22.05 -21.10 -15.93
C THR A 190 20.98 -20.23 -16.57
#